data_AF-A0A4Y7LUB6-F1
#
_entry.id   AF-A0A4Y7LUB6-F1
#
_cell.length_a   1.000
_cell.length_b   1.000
_cell.length_c   1.000
_cell.angle_alpha   90.00
_cell.angle_beta   90.00
_cell.angle_gamma   90.00
#
_symmetry.space_group_name_H-M   'P 1'
#
loop_
_entity.id
_entity.type
_entity.pdbx_description
1 polymer ?
#
loop_
_entity_poly.entity_id
_entity_poly.type
_entity_poly.pdbx_seq_one_letter_code
_entity_poly.pdbx_strand_id
1 'polypeptide(L)'
;MATDGSKKQAKNVSKVASKSNEEVIQGFQRLRTEQRQLASKLSELEMDLNEHKLVIETLQNVDADRKCFRMVGGVLVERTVKEVLPALTTNRDQMTKVIEVLNTQITTKGQEINDFKEKNNIRIRNQNELPSAAPDNEGENKVVNQGVLEVLSEDFFPRSRTELLKIVLKVMLFGCTVI
;
A
#
# COMPACT_ATOMS: atom_id res chain seq x y z
N MET A 1 5.86 37.13 -62.39
CA MET A 1 6.64 36.24 -61.49
C MET A 1 7.20 37.15 -60.38
N ALA A 2 6.53 37.32 -59.23
CA ALA A 2 6.58 36.46 -58.02
C ALA A 2 8.03 36.37 -57.47
N THR A 3 8.43 36.79 -56.26
CA THR A 3 7.77 36.92 -54.94
C THR A 3 8.54 37.86 -53.99
N ASP A 4 7.79 38.52 -53.10
CA ASP A 4 8.17 39.10 -51.80
C ASP A 4 8.70 38.01 -50.82
N GLY A 5 9.47 38.38 -49.79
CA GLY A 5 9.95 37.38 -48.82
C GLY A 5 10.92 37.86 -47.74
N SER A 6 10.51 38.84 -46.94
CA SER A 6 11.15 39.17 -45.66
C SER A 6 11.19 37.97 -44.70
N LYS A 7 12.37 37.52 -44.28
CA LYS A 7 12.54 36.49 -43.23
C LYS A 7 12.95 37.13 -41.90
N LYS A 8 11.97 37.57 -41.12
CA LYS A 8 12.12 37.85 -39.68
C LYS A 8 12.29 36.52 -38.92
N GLN A 9 13.45 36.32 -38.30
CA GLN A 9 13.64 35.30 -37.27
C GLN A 9 12.86 35.71 -36.01
N ALA A 10 11.76 35.01 -35.73
CA ALA A 10 11.09 35.05 -34.44
C ALA A 10 11.75 34.03 -33.51
N LYS A 11 12.24 34.53 -32.37
CA LYS A 11 12.81 33.78 -31.26
C LYS A 11 11.79 32.77 -30.71
N ASN A 12 12.20 31.51 -30.65
CA ASN A 12 11.51 30.42 -29.95
C ASN A 12 11.80 30.56 -28.44
N VAL A 13 10.99 31.35 -27.75
CA VAL A 13 10.97 31.45 -26.28
C VAL A 13 9.60 30.95 -25.82
N SER A 14 9.59 30.14 -24.77
CA SER A 14 8.44 29.58 -24.03
C SER A 14 7.85 28.24 -24.51
N LYS A 15 8.66 27.17 -24.39
CA LYS A 15 8.14 25.80 -24.17
C LYS A 15 8.35 25.41 -22.70
N VAL A 16 7.82 26.20 -21.77
CA VAL A 16 7.41 25.68 -20.45
C VAL A 16 6.07 24.99 -20.72
N ALA A 17 6.13 23.84 -21.38
CA ALA A 17 4.96 23.08 -21.73
C ALA A 17 4.33 22.60 -20.42
N SER A 18 3.15 23.14 -20.11
CA SER A 18 2.10 22.37 -19.46
C SER A 18 2.14 20.95 -20.04
N LYS A 19 2.54 19.96 -19.23
CA LYS A 19 2.49 18.55 -19.59
C LYS A 19 1.13 18.28 -20.23
N SER A 20 1.09 17.50 -21.31
CA SER A 20 -0.19 17.22 -21.97
C SER A 20 -1.19 16.70 -20.95
N ASN A 21 -2.49 17.04 -21.07
CA ASN A 21 -3.51 16.58 -20.11
C ASN A 21 -3.45 15.05 -19.91
N GLU A 22 -3.11 14.32 -20.98
CA GLU A 22 -2.86 12.89 -20.99
C GLU A 22 -1.67 12.48 -20.09
N GLU A 23 -0.51 13.14 -20.22
CA GLU A 23 0.67 12.88 -19.37
C GLU A 23 0.40 13.17 -17.88
N VAL A 24 -0.42 14.18 -17.59
CA VAL A 24 -0.83 14.52 -16.21
C VAL A 24 -1.67 13.41 -15.62
N ILE A 25 -2.67 12.91 -16.35
CA ILE A 25 -3.54 11.80 -15.90
C ILE A 25 -2.72 10.52 -15.70
N GLN A 26 -1.84 10.19 -16.65
CA GLN A 26 -0.97 9.02 -16.54
C GLN A 26 -0.01 9.12 -15.34
N GLY A 27 0.57 10.31 -15.10
CA GLY A 27 1.42 10.55 -13.93
C GLY A 27 0.67 10.35 -12.61
N PHE A 28 -0.56 10.87 -12.52
CA PHE A 28 -1.40 10.69 -11.34
C PHE A 28 -1.77 9.22 -11.08
N GLN A 29 -2.12 8.47 -12.14
CA GLN A 29 -2.41 7.04 -12.04
C GLN A 29 -1.20 6.22 -11.59
N ARG A 30 0.01 6.58 -12.04
CA ARG A 30 1.26 5.95 -11.59
C ARG A 30 1.48 6.17 -10.09
N LEU A 31 1.38 7.41 -9.62
CA LEU A 31 1.54 7.72 -8.19
C LEU A 31 0.55 6.96 -7.31
N ARG A 32 -0.72 6.85 -7.74
CA ARG A 32 -1.73 6.03 -7.03
C ARG A 32 -1.40 4.54 -7.03
N THR A 33 -0.89 4.03 -8.15
CA THR A 33 -0.51 2.62 -8.24
C THR A 33 0.68 2.32 -7.33
N GLU A 34 1.69 3.20 -7.29
CA GLU A 34 2.83 3.11 -6.38
C GLU A 34 2.37 3.12 -4.91
N GLN A 35 1.51 4.06 -4.52
CA GLN A 35 0.97 4.12 -3.16
C GLN A 35 0.24 2.83 -2.77
N ARG A 36 -0.59 2.28 -3.67
CA ARG A 36 -1.30 1.02 -3.44
C ARG A 36 -0.34 -0.17 -3.31
N GLN A 37 0.72 -0.20 -4.11
CA GLN A 37 1.75 -1.24 -4.01
C GLN A 37 2.50 -1.18 -2.68
N LEU A 38 2.83 0.02 -2.20
CA LEU A 38 3.43 0.20 -0.87
C LEU A 38 2.49 -0.27 0.24
N ALA A 39 1.19 0.06 0.14
CA ALA A 39 0.18 -0.40 1.11
C ALA A 39 0.00 -1.93 1.12
N SER A 40 0.06 -2.59 -0.05
CA SER A 40 0.02 -4.06 -0.12
C SER A 40 1.22 -4.68 0.61
N LYS A 41 2.43 -4.18 0.32
CA LYS A 41 3.67 -4.63 0.98
C LYS A 41 3.66 -4.38 2.48
N LEU A 42 3.10 -3.26 2.92
CA LEU A 42 2.94 -2.97 4.34
C LEU A 42 2.09 -4.05 5.03
N SER A 43 0.93 -4.36 4.46
CA SER A 43 0.01 -5.36 5.01
C SER A 43 0.64 -6.76 5.03
N GLU A 44 1.38 -7.14 3.99
CA GLU A 44 2.16 -8.40 3.96
C GLU A 44 3.17 -8.45 5.11
N LEU A 45 3.98 -7.39 5.30
CA LEU A 45 4.97 -7.35 6.38
C LEU A 45 4.36 -7.30 7.78
N GLU A 46 3.18 -6.68 7.95
CA GLU A 46 2.45 -6.67 9.23
C GLU A 46 1.96 -8.08 9.59
N MET A 47 1.51 -8.86 8.60
CA MET A 47 1.15 -10.27 8.81
C MET A 47 2.38 -11.08 9.22
N ASP A 48 3.48 -10.99 8.47
CA ASP A 48 4.73 -11.69 8.79
C ASP A 48 5.23 -11.32 10.19
N LEU A 49 5.17 -10.03 10.57
CA LEU A 49 5.55 -9.57 11.91
C LEU A 49 4.72 -10.23 13.02
N ASN A 50 3.42 -10.39 12.82
CA ASN A 50 2.54 -11.05 13.78
C ASN A 50 2.81 -12.56 13.87
N GLU A 51 3.09 -13.22 12.75
CA GLU A 51 3.51 -14.62 12.74
C GLU A 51 4.83 -14.81 13.50
N HIS A 52 5.82 -13.94 13.25
CA HIS A 52 7.09 -13.95 13.95
C HIS A 52 6.93 -13.76 15.47
N LYS A 53 6.02 -12.88 15.92
CA LYS A 53 5.70 -12.73 17.35
C LYS A 53 5.16 -14.02 17.96
N LEU A 54 4.18 -14.65 17.30
CA LEU A 54 3.58 -15.90 17.79
C LEU A 54 4.61 -17.04 17.87
N VAL A 55 5.49 -17.15 16.87
CA VAL A 55 6.56 -18.16 16.88
C VAL A 55 7.55 -17.89 18.03
N ILE A 56 7.90 -16.63 18.31
CA ILE A 56 8.77 -16.30 19.44
C ILE A 56 8.09 -16.65 20.78
N GLU A 57 6.82 -16.30 20.98
CA GLU A 57 6.06 -16.60 22.20
C GLU A 57 5.95 -18.10 22.46
N THR A 58 5.72 -18.89 21.41
CA THR A 58 5.66 -20.35 21.54
C THR A 58 7.02 -20.97 21.83
N LEU A 59 8.10 -20.47 21.23
CA LEU A 59 9.46 -20.97 21.46
C LEU A 59 10.07 -20.54 22.79
N GLN A 60 9.61 -19.44 23.40
CA GLN A 60 10.08 -18.99 24.72
C GLN A 60 9.76 -19.99 25.83
N ASN A 61 8.68 -20.77 25.68
CA ASN A 61 8.25 -21.77 26.66
C ASN A 61 8.88 -23.16 26.41
N VAL A 62 9.81 -23.26 25.45
CA VAL A 62 10.46 -24.51 25.04
C VAL A 62 11.93 -24.49 25.46
N ASP A 63 12.46 -25.67 25.83
CA ASP A 63 13.86 -25.81 26.24
C ASP A 63 14.85 -25.34 25.16
N ALA A 64 15.83 -24.54 25.57
CA ALA A 64 16.80 -23.89 24.70
C ALA A 64 17.74 -24.87 23.96
N ASP A 65 17.98 -26.06 24.54
CA ASP A 65 18.82 -27.11 23.96
C ASP A 65 18.05 -28.08 23.06
N ARG A 66 16.72 -27.90 22.92
CA ARG A 66 15.93 -28.68 21.97
C ARG A 66 16.36 -28.36 20.54
N LYS A 67 16.42 -29.41 19.71
CA LYS A 67 16.70 -29.30 18.28
C LYS A 67 15.53 -28.63 17.56
N CYS A 68 15.85 -27.69 16.68
CA CYS A 68 14.93 -26.96 15.82
C CYS A 68 15.38 -27.16 14.37
N PHE A 69 14.44 -27.34 13.45
CA PHE A 69 14.75 -27.52 12.03
C PHE A 69 14.18 -26.33 11.25
N ARG A 70 15.05 -25.69 10.45
CA ARG A 70 14.65 -24.62 9.55
C ARG A 70 14.71 -25.11 8.11
N MET A 71 13.66 -24.86 7.33
CA MET A 71 13.68 -25.11 5.90
C MET A 71 14.44 -23.99 5.17
N VAL A 72 15.43 -24.36 4.36
CA VAL A 72 16.19 -23.45 3.51
C VAL A 72 16.34 -24.09 2.13
N GLY A 73 15.70 -23.51 1.10
CA GLY A 73 15.83 -24.00 -0.27
C GLY A 73 15.40 -25.46 -0.48
N GLY A 74 14.45 -25.97 0.32
CA GLY A 74 13.99 -27.35 0.27
C GLY A 74 14.79 -28.35 1.12
N VAL A 75 15.85 -27.92 1.81
CA VAL A 75 16.61 -28.75 2.76
C VAL A 75 16.31 -28.32 4.20
N LEU A 76 16.12 -29.30 5.10
CA LEU A 76 15.98 -29.03 6.54
C LEU A 76 17.37 -28.89 7.17
N VAL A 77 17.63 -27.73 7.76
CA VAL A 77 18.87 -27.44 8.48
C VAL A 77 18.61 -27.60 9.97
N GLU A 78 19.38 -28.47 10.62
CA GLU A 78 19.35 -28.65 12.08
C GLU A 78 20.01 -27.46 12.78
N ARG A 79 19.32 -26.93 13.78
CA ARG A 79 19.73 -25.84 14.67
C ARG A 79 19.23 -26.11 16.08
N THR A 80 19.60 -25.25 17.02
CA THR A 80 19.07 -25.30 18.40
C THR A 80 18.20 -24.07 18.67
N VAL A 81 17.27 -24.16 19.62
CA VAL A 81 16.39 -23.04 19.98
C VAL A 81 17.21 -21.82 20.42
N LYS A 82 18.33 -22.01 21.13
CA LYS A 82 19.26 -20.93 21.51
C LYS A 82 19.88 -20.17 20.33
N GLU A 83 20.05 -20.80 19.18
CA GLU A 83 20.55 -20.14 17.96
C GLU A 83 19.42 -19.48 17.16
N VAL A 84 18.22 -20.06 17.20
CA VAL A 84 17.07 -19.62 16.39
C VAL A 84 16.35 -18.43 17.01
N LEU A 85 16.14 -18.42 18.33
CA LEU A 85 15.47 -17.33 19.04
C LEU A 85 16.07 -15.93 18.80
N PRO A 86 17.39 -15.72 18.92
CA PRO A 86 17.98 -14.39 18.67
C PRO A 86 17.86 -13.98 17.19
N ALA A 87 17.93 -14.94 16.26
CA ALA A 87 17.74 -14.65 14.83
C ALA A 87 16.29 -14.22 14.52
N LEU A 88 15.29 -14.90 15.10
CA LEU A 88 13.88 -14.52 14.96
C LEU A 88 13.60 -13.14 15.56
N THR A 89 14.19 -12.85 16.73
CA THR A 89 14.06 -11.56 17.41
C THR A 89 14.66 -10.42 16.59
N THR A 90 15.88 -10.62 16.06
CA THR A 90 16.55 -9.64 15.20
C THR A 90 15.75 -9.36 13.94
N ASN A 91 15.21 -10.40 13.29
CA ASN A 91 14.40 -10.26 12.09
C ASN A 91 13.10 -9.50 12.37
N ARG A 92 12.41 -9.81 13.48
CA ARG A 92 11.22 -9.06 13.91
C ARG A 92 11.51 -7.58 14.09
N ASP A 93 12.63 -7.24 14.72
CA ASP A 93 13.02 -5.84 14.95
C ASP A 93 13.37 -5.13 13.64
N GLN A 94 14.00 -5.82 12.70
CA GLN A 94 14.24 -5.30 11.35
C GLN A 94 12.93 -5.06 10.59
N MET A 95 11.98 -6.00 10.64
CA MET A 95 10.67 -5.83 10.00
C MET A 95 9.90 -4.64 10.59
N THR A 96 9.96 -4.45 11.91
CA THR A 96 9.33 -3.30 12.58
C THR A 96 9.86 -1.98 12.03
N LYS A 97 11.19 -1.86 11.86
CA LYS A 97 11.81 -0.67 11.25
C LYS A 97 11.38 -0.47 9.79
N VAL A 98 11.28 -1.55 9.02
CA VAL A 98 10.83 -1.47 7.61
C VAL A 98 9.38 -1.02 7.52
N ILE A 99 8.51 -1.50 8.41
CA ILE A 99 7.09 -1.08 8.51
C ILE A 99 6.99 0.42 8.82
N GLU A 100 7.77 0.94 9.76
CA GLU A 100 7.82 2.38 10.06
C GLU A 100 8.24 3.21 8.83
N VAL A 101 9.26 2.74 8.10
CA VAL A 101 9.71 3.39 6.86
C VAL A 101 8.63 3.35 5.79
N LEU A 102 7.97 2.21 5.58
CA LEU A 102 6.89 2.07 4.60
C LEU A 102 5.68 2.94 4.95
N ASN A 103 5.29 3.03 6.21
CA ASN A 103 4.25 3.95 6.67
C ASN A 103 4.59 5.40 6.34
N THR A 104 5.83 5.81 6.60
CA THR A 104 6.31 7.16 6.25
C THR A 104 6.28 7.39 4.74
N GLN A 105 6.68 6.41 3.93
CA GLN A 105 6.63 6.50 2.47
C GLN A 105 5.20 6.59 1.93
N ILE A 106 4.25 5.84 2.49
CA ILE A 106 2.84 5.88 2.10
C ILE A 106 2.25 7.27 2.38
N THR A 107 2.54 7.84 3.55
CA THR A 107 2.09 9.20 3.92
C THR A 107 2.70 10.25 3.01
N THR A 108 4.01 10.17 2.76
CA THR A 108 4.73 11.09 1.86
C THR A 108 4.16 11.03 0.44
N LYS A 109 3.93 9.82 -0.08
CA LYS A 109 3.28 9.61 -1.39
C LYS A 109 1.84 10.12 -1.40
N GLY A 110 1.11 9.99 -0.30
CA GLY A 110 -0.22 10.57 -0.14
C GLY A 110 -0.22 12.09 -0.27
N GLN A 111 0.75 12.77 0.36
CA GLN A 111 0.96 14.20 0.23
C GLN A 111 1.34 14.59 -1.21
N GLU A 112 2.27 13.86 -1.84
CA GLU A 112 2.64 14.07 -3.25
C GLU A 112 1.43 13.95 -4.20
N ILE A 113 0.54 12.99 -3.95
CA ILE A 113 -0.70 12.80 -4.73
C ILE A 113 -1.64 13.99 -4.58
N ASN A 114 -1.80 14.52 -3.35
CA ASN A 114 -2.65 15.68 -3.08
C ASN A 114 -2.09 16.94 -3.74
N ASP A 115 -0.79 17.19 -3.57
CA ASP A 115 -0.05 18.25 -4.24
C ASP A 115 -0.21 18.18 -5.76
N PHE A 116 -0.10 16.98 -6.33
CA PHE A 116 -0.21 16.77 -7.78
C PHE A 116 -1.63 17.04 -8.28
N LYS A 117 -2.64 16.72 -7.47
CA LYS A 117 -4.05 16.99 -7.76
C LYS A 117 -4.34 18.49 -7.78
N GLU A 118 -3.84 19.23 -6.79
CA GLU A 118 -4.02 20.68 -6.68
C GLU A 118 -3.30 21.44 -7.80
N LYS A 119 -2.02 21.12 -8.04
CA LYS A 119 -1.20 21.79 -9.06
C LYS A 119 -1.74 21.63 -10.48
N ASN A 120 -2.46 20.54 -10.76
CA ASN A 120 -2.96 20.23 -12.09
C ASN A 120 -4.49 20.29 -12.21
N ASN A 121 -5.23 20.73 -11.18
CA ASN A 121 -6.70 20.78 -11.16
C ASN A 121 -7.36 19.48 -11.67
N ILE A 122 -6.83 18.33 -11.28
CA ILE A 122 -7.31 17.03 -11.78
C ILE A 122 -8.73 16.80 -11.24
N ARG A 123 -9.72 16.96 -12.11
CA ARG A 123 -11.10 16.59 -11.84
C ARG A 123 -11.19 15.08 -11.98
N ILE A 124 -11.06 14.36 -10.87
CA ILE A 124 -11.31 12.92 -10.82
C ILE A 124 -12.79 12.74 -11.15
N ARG A 125 -13.08 12.47 -12.43
CA ARG A 125 -14.38 11.97 -12.85
C ARG A 125 -14.46 10.57 -12.26
N ASN A 126 -15.17 10.43 -11.14
CA ASN A 126 -15.53 9.12 -10.62
C ASN A 126 -16.36 8.45 -11.71
N GLN A 127 -15.74 7.58 -12.51
CA GLN A 127 -16.43 6.69 -13.43
C GLN A 127 -17.08 5.58 -12.60
N ASN A 128 -18.04 5.95 -11.75
CA ASN A 128 -18.85 5.03 -10.96
C ASN A 128 -20.33 5.49 -10.94
N GLU A 129 -20.73 6.32 -11.90
CA GLU A 129 -22.14 6.58 -12.17
C GLU A 129 -22.62 5.56 -13.20
N LEU A 130 -23.29 4.52 -12.71
CA LEU A 130 -24.21 3.75 -13.54
C LEU A 130 -25.31 4.70 -14.03
N PRO A 131 -25.74 4.64 -15.30
CA PRO A 131 -26.87 5.44 -15.76
C PRO A 131 -28.17 4.85 -15.20
N SER A 132 -28.64 5.35 -14.05
CA SER A 132 -30.02 5.15 -13.63
C SER A 132 -30.88 6.19 -14.33
N ALA A 133 -31.72 5.72 -15.25
CA ALA A 133 -32.67 6.52 -15.97
C ALA A 133 -33.83 7.02 -15.08
N ALA A 134 -34.36 8.19 -15.46
CA ALA A 134 -35.69 8.77 -15.20
C ALA A 134 -35.82 9.82 -14.06
N PRO A 135 -36.73 10.83 -14.23
CA PRO A 135 -36.40 12.24 -14.00
C PRO A 135 -37.27 12.97 -12.96
N ASP A 136 -36.84 14.20 -12.65
CA ASP A 136 -37.57 15.40 -12.17
C ASP A 136 -38.22 15.41 -10.78
N ASN A 137 -37.64 16.21 -9.87
CA ASN A 137 -38.34 17.34 -9.21
C ASN A 137 -37.34 18.32 -8.59
N GLU A 138 -37.67 19.61 -8.71
CA GLU A 138 -36.82 20.77 -8.49
C GLU A 138 -36.72 21.23 -7.02
N GLY A 139 -35.61 21.90 -6.69
CA GLY A 139 -35.58 22.98 -5.69
C GLY A 139 -35.13 22.62 -4.27
N GLU A 140 -33.86 22.87 -3.93
CA GLU A 140 -33.45 24.06 -3.15
C GLU A 140 -32.00 23.96 -2.66
N ASN A 141 -31.35 25.11 -2.71
CA ASN A 141 -29.96 25.38 -2.41
C ASN A 141 -29.70 25.34 -0.89
N LYS A 142 -28.86 24.41 -0.43
CA LYS A 142 -27.97 24.67 0.72
C LYS A 142 -26.59 24.08 0.46
N VAL A 143 -25.66 24.99 0.16
CA VAL A 143 -24.23 24.81 0.38
C VAL A 143 -24.03 24.45 1.86
N VAL A 144 -23.74 23.18 2.13
CA VAL A 144 -23.01 22.78 3.33
C VAL A 144 -21.77 22.05 2.84
N ASN A 145 -20.69 22.80 2.87
CA ASN A 145 -19.34 22.31 2.66
C ASN A 145 -19.00 21.43 3.86
N GLN A 146 -19.08 20.12 3.70
CA GLN A 146 -18.56 19.16 4.69
C GLN A 146 -17.67 18.16 3.97
N GLY A 147 -16.55 18.69 3.48
CA GLY A 147 -15.35 17.90 3.30
C GLY A 147 -14.78 17.55 4.66
N VAL A 148 -15.22 16.43 5.23
CA VAL A 148 -14.40 15.68 6.17
C VAL A 148 -14.05 14.39 5.45
N LEU A 149 -12.82 14.33 4.95
CA LEU A 149 -12.17 13.09 4.58
C LEU A 149 -11.85 12.35 5.88
N GLU A 150 -12.89 11.82 6.52
CA GLU A 150 -12.77 10.88 7.63
C GLU A 150 -12.80 9.49 7.01
N VAL A 151 -11.69 9.08 6.40
CA VAL A 151 -11.48 7.66 6.15
C VAL A 151 -9.99 7.37 6.33
N LEU A 152 -9.73 6.51 7.32
CA LEU A 152 -8.50 5.78 7.64
C LEU A 152 -7.60 6.37 8.72
N SER A 153 -8.20 6.66 9.88
CA SER A 153 -7.60 6.33 11.16
C SER A 153 -8.65 5.54 11.93
N GLU A 154 -8.33 4.28 12.27
CA GLU A 154 -9.16 3.37 13.09
C GLU A 154 -10.43 2.82 12.40
N ASP A 155 -10.23 1.79 11.55
CA ASP A 155 -11.06 0.56 11.49
C ASP A 155 -10.89 -0.14 10.13
N PHE A 156 -9.73 -0.78 9.92
CA PHE A 156 -9.66 -1.95 9.05
C PHE A 156 -10.07 -3.18 9.87
N PHE A 157 -11.35 -3.19 10.28
CA PHE A 157 -11.97 -4.32 10.96
C PHE A 157 -11.98 -5.52 9.99
N PRO A 158 -11.56 -6.72 10.44
CA PRO A 158 -11.32 -7.87 9.56
C PRO A 158 -12.60 -8.25 8.81
N ARG A 159 -12.50 -8.23 7.48
CA ARG A 159 -13.54 -8.68 6.57
C ARG A 159 -13.74 -10.20 6.78
N SER A 160 -14.83 -10.54 7.48
CA SER A 160 -15.44 -11.85 7.68
C SER A 160 -14.84 -12.77 8.78
N ARG A 161 -15.73 -13.26 9.66
CA ARG A 161 -15.48 -14.33 10.66
C ARG A 161 -14.96 -15.64 10.04
N THR A 162 -15.05 -15.79 8.71
CA THR A 162 -14.56 -16.96 7.97
C THR A 162 -13.05 -16.95 7.74
N GLU A 163 -12.38 -15.79 7.74
CA GLU A 163 -10.91 -15.71 7.62
C GLU A 163 -10.20 -16.04 8.95
N LEU A 164 -10.77 -15.64 10.09
CA LEU A 164 -10.26 -16.04 11.41
C LEU A 164 -10.31 -17.57 11.58
N LEU A 165 -11.37 -18.22 11.09
CA LEU A 165 -11.50 -19.67 11.12
C LEU A 165 -10.50 -20.35 10.20
N LYS A 166 -10.12 -19.74 9.07
CA LYS A 166 -9.06 -20.26 8.19
C LYS A 166 -7.68 -20.14 8.84
N ILE A 167 -7.39 -19.07 9.58
CA ILE A 167 -6.13 -18.89 10.30
C ILE A 167 -6.01 -19.91 11.45
N VAL A 168 -7.07 -20.08 12.26
CA VAL A 168 -7.10 -21.09 13.34
C VAL A 168 -6.98 -22.51 12.77
N LEU A 169 -7.66 -22.79 11.66
CA LEU A 169 -7.60 -24.10 10.99
C LEU A 169 -6.26 -24.34 10.29
N LYS A 170 -5.57 -23.30 9.79
CA LYS A 170 -4.20 -23.39 9.24
C LYS A 170 -3.18 -23.68 10.35
N VAL A 171 -3.33 -23.04 11.51
CA VAL A 171 -2.49 -23.30 12.70
C VAL A 171 -2.73 -24.73 13.23
N MET A 172 -3.97 -25.23 13.23
CA MET A 172 -4.25 -26.62 13.60
C MET A 172 -3.79 -27.66 12.56
N LEU A 173 -3.93 -27.41 11.26
CA LEU A 173 -3.54 -28.39 10.22
C LEU A 173 -2.04 -28.38 9.87
N PHE A 174 -1.32 -27.26 10.05
CA PHE A 174 0.11 -27.18 9.75
C PHE A 174 1.02 -27.17 10.99
N GLY A 175 0.47 -27.02 12.20
CA GLY A 175 1.23 -26.89 13.44
C GLY A 175 1.42 -28.16 14.27
N CYS A 176 0.88 -29.31 13.85
CA CYS A 176 0.99 -30.55 14.62
C CYS A 176 1.33 -31.75 13.73
N THR A 177 2.54 -31.77 13.19
CA THR A 177 3.26 -33.04 12.98
C THR A 177 4.50 -32.98 13.84
N VAL A 178 4.25 -33.08 15.15
CA VAL A 178 5.22 -33.57 16.11
C VAL A 178 5.35 -35.07 15.82
N ILE A 179 6.46 -35.46 15.21
CA ILE A 179 7.07 -36.77 15.47
C ILE A 179 8.09 -36.55 16.58
#